data_AF-A0A966YDG9-F1
#
_entry.id   AF-A0A966YDG9-F1
#
_cell.length_a   1.000
_cell.length_b   1.000
_cell.length_c   1.000
_cell.angle_alpha   90.00
_cell.angle_beta   90.00
_cell.angle_gamma   90.00
#
_symmetry.space_group_name_H-M   'P 1'
#
loop_
_entity.id
_entity.type
_entity.pdbx_description
1 polymer ?
#
loop_
_entity_poly.entity_id
_entity_poly.type
_entity_poly.pdbx_seq_one_letter_code
_entity_poly.pdbx_strand_id
1 'polypeptide(L)'
;MLYEKFDACCRLAKSLGIVTLVVESSELGTPFNGEIERLRKFVAIAASYGMLVGVKTEAERMTQDAETTASLCRNVPGLGVTLDPSHSVFGRKKAASWDSILQYVCHVHLRDTKPDAFQVRVGQGSVEYGRIVSQLSRVGYKRGLCVHLPPMEGVDQVGELRKMRLLLETLV
;
A
#
# COMPACT_ATOMS: atom_id res chain seq x y z
N MET A 1 -10.43 2.73 -22.73
CA MET A 1 -10.67 3.63 -21.57
C MET A 1 -9.79 3.36 -20.35
N LEU A 2 -9.84 2.19 -19.69
CA LEU A 2 -9.06 1.93 -18.46
C LEU A 2 -7.53 1.99 -18.67
N TYR A 3 -7.00 1.18 -19.60
CA TYR A 3 -5.56 1.10 -19.85
C TYR A 3 -4.99 2.37 -20.47
N GLU A 4 -5.77 3.09 -21.28
CA GLU A 4 -5.38 4.40 -21.83
C GLU A 4 -5.24 5.45 -20.72
N LYS A 5 -6.18 5.47 -19.75
CA LYS A 5 -6.07 6.35 -18.57
C LYS A 5 -4.83 5.99 -17.75
N PHE A 6 -4.57 4.70 -17.55
CA PHE A 6 -3.38 4.24 -16.83
C PHE A 6 -2.09 4.60 -17.56
N ASP A 7 -2.02 4.46 -18.89
CA ASP A 7 -0.89 4.91 -19.72
C ASP A 7 -0.67 6.43 -19.58
N ALA A 8 -1.74 7.23 -19.64
CA ALA A 8 -1.65 8.67 -19.43
C ALA A 8 -1.12 9.02 -18.02
N CYS A 9 -1.54 8.30 -16.98
CA CYS A 9 -0.98 8.42 -15.64
C CYS A 9 0.51 8.06 -15.60
N CYS A 10 0.94 6.99 -16.29
CA CYS A 10 2.36 6.63 -16.39
C CYS A 10 3.16 7.74 -17.08
N ARG A 11 2.62 8.33 -18.16
CA ARG A 11 3.28 9.43 -18.87
C ARG A 11 3.48 10.65 -17.97
N LEU A 12 2.45 11.03 -17.20
CA LEU A 12 2.55 12.11 -16.21
C LEU A 12 3.53 11.76 -15.09
N ALA A 13 3.46 10.54 -14.55
CA ALA A 13 4.38 10.08 -13.52
C ALA A 13 5.84 10.19 -13.97
N LYS A 14 6.12 9.89 -15.25
CA LYS A 14 7.47 9.96 -15.82
C LYS A 14 7.99 11.39 -15.85
N SER A 15 7.16 12.37 -16.22
CA SER A 15 7.58 13.77 -16.22
C SER A 15 7.82 14.33 -14.81
N LEU A 16 7.25 13.69 -13.78
CA LEU A 16 7.44 14.04 -12.37
C LEU A 16 8.55 13.23 -11.69
N GLY A 17 9.22 12.30 -12.38
CA GLY A 17 10.25 11.44 -11.80
C GLY A 17 9.70 10.39 -10.81
N ILE A 18 8.41 10.07 -10.89
CA ILE A 18 7.77 9.05 -10.04
C ILE A 18 8.11 7.65 -10.59
N VAL A 19 8.54 6.74 -9.73
CA VAL A 19 8.98 5.38 -10.11
C VAL A 19 8.04 4.26 -9.65
N THR A 20 7.05 4.58 -8.82
CA THR A 20 6.07 3.61 -8.30
C THR A 20 4.66 4.14 -8.50
N LEU A 21 3.78 3.33 -9.10
CA LEU A 21 2.35 3.61 -9.21
C LEU A 21 1.55 2.67 -8.31
N VAL A 22 0.66 3.25 -7.50
CA VAL A 22 -0.24 2.49 -6.64
C VAL A 22 -1.55 2.23 -7.39
N VAL A 23 -2.01 1.00 -7.39
CA VAL A 23 -3.31 0.60 -7.97
C VAL A 23 -4.11 -0.21 -6.96
N GLU A 24 -5.42 -0.14 -7.05
CA GLU A 24 -6.32 -1.00 -6.29
C GLU A 24 -6.48 -2.35 -6.99
N SER A 25 -6.71 -3.41 -6.21
CA SER A 25 -7.15 -4.69 -6.78
C SER A 25 -8.62 -4.64 -7.17
N SER A 26 -9.10 -5.64 -7.89
CA SER A 26 -10.54 -5.78 -8.10
C SER A 26 -11.30 -6.06 -6.79
N GLU A 27 -12.61 -5.83 -6.84
CA GLU A 27 -13.55 -6.13 -5.75
C GLU A 27 -13.67 -7.64 -5.50
N LEU A 28 -14.15 -8.00 -4.32
CA LEU A 28 -14.46 -9.40 -3.98
C LEU A 28 -15.48 -9.99 -4.95
N GLY A 29 -15.32 -11.27 -5.28
CA GLY A 29 -16.16 -11.97 -6.27
C GLY A 29 -15.68 -11.84 -7.71
N THR A 30 -14.72 -10.94 -8.01
CA THR A 30 -14.07 -10.91 -9.32
C THR A 30 -13.30 -12.21 -9.57
N PRO A 31 -13.43 -12.86 -10.74
CA PRO A 31 -12.67 -14.06 -11.07
C PRO A 31 -11.15 -13.82 -10.97
N PHE A 32 -10.46 -14.68 -10.22
CA PHE A 32 -9.03 -14.52 -9.92
C PHE A 32 -8.16 -14.38 -11.18
N ASN A 33 -8.45 -15.15 -12.23
CA ASN A 33 -7.73 -15.06 -13.50
C ASN A 33 -7.95 -13.72 -14.22
N GLY A 34 -9.14 -13.12 -14.11
CA GLY A 34 -9.42 -11.81 -14.69
C GLY A 34 -8.58 -10.71 -14.03
N GLU A 35 -8.37 -10.81 -12.72
CA GLU A 35 -7.50 -9.88 -12.00
C GLU A 35 -6.03 -10.04 -12.38
N ILE A 36 -5.56 -11.28 -12.54
CA ILE A 36 -4.19 -11.57 -13.05
C ILE A 36 -3.99 -10.90 -14.41
N GLU A 37 -4.92 -11.07 -15.35
CA GLU A 37 -4.82 -10.47 -16.68
C GLU A 37 -4.80 -8.94 -16.63
N ARG A 38 -5.64 -8.34 -15.78
CA ARG A 38 -5.70 -6.88 -15.59
C ARG A 38 -4.38 -6.33 -15.03
N LEU A 39 -3.87 -6.94 -13.96
CA LEU A 39 -2.63 -6.51 -13.32
C LEU A 39 -1.41 -6.74 -14.22
N ARG A 40 -1.37 -7.84 -15.00
CA ARG A 40 -0.32 -8.04 -16.02
C ARG A 40 -0.27 -6.91 -17.04
N LYS A 41 -1.42 -6.42 -17.50
CA LYS A 41 -1.49 -5.29 -18.43
C LYS A 41 -0.98 -3.99 -17.77
N PHE A 42 -1.32 -3.73 -16.52
CA PHE A 42 -0.78 -2.58 -15.79
C PHE A 42 0.75 -2.66 -15.61
N VAL A 43 1.26 -3.82 -15.20
CA VAL A 43 2.71 -4.03 -15.05
C VAL A 43 3.42 -3.83 -16.40
N ALA A 44 2.89 -4.39 -17.49
CA ALA A 44 3.48 -4.22 -18.82
C ALA A 44 3.52 -2.74 -19.27
N ILE A 45 2.43 -1.99 -19.05
CA ILE A 45 2.38 -0.56 -19.37
C ILE A 45 3.41 0.19 -18.53
N ALA A 46 3.40 0.05 -17.20
CA ALA A 46 4.31 0.76 -16.31
C ALA A 46 5.79 0.44 -16.57
N ALA A 47 6.09 -0.83 -16.88
CA ALA A 47 7.44 -1.28 -17.22
C ALA A 47 8.00 -0.55 -18.46
N SER A 48 7.17 -0.22 -19.46
CA SER A 48 7.60 0.57 -20.62
C SER A 48 8.06 1.99 -20.27
N TYR A 49 7.65 2.49 -19.09
CA TYR A 49 8.09 3.76 -18.53
C TYR A 49 9.19 3.62 -17.46
N GLY A 50 9.68 2.40 -17.19
CA GLY A 50 10.66 2.13 -16.13
C GLY A 50 10.08 2.21 -14.71
N MET A 51 8.76 2.01 -14.56
CA MET A 51 8.05 2.12 -13.29
C MET A 51 7.60 0.77 -12.77
N LEU A 52 7.39 0.70 -11.46
CA LEU A 52 6.82 -0.46 -10.77
C LEU A 52 5.35 -0.20 -10.40
N VAL A 53 4.53 -1.24 -10.44
CA VAL A 53 3.13 -1.21 -9.98
C VAL A 53 3.03 -1.87 -8.62
N GLY A 54 2.50 -1.17 -7.63
CA GLY A 54 2.21 -1.68 -6.30
C GLY A 54 0.71 -1.83 -6.08
N VAL A 55 0.19 -3.06 -5.99
CA VAL A 55 -1.22 -3.27 -5.64
C VAL A 55 -1.43 -2.98 -4.15
N LYS A 56 -2.40 -2.13 -3.82
CA LYS A 56 -2.69 -1.71 -2.44
C LYS A 56 -3.38 -2.84 -1.67
N THR A 57 -2.97 -3.09 -0.43
CA THR A 57 -3.74 -3.91 0.51
C THR A 57 -4.95 -3.12 1.00
N GLU A 58 -6.16 -3.64 0.80
CA GLU A 58 -7.40 -2.91 1.08
C GLU A 58 -8.52 -3.86 1.49
N ALA A 59 -9.29 -3.47 2.52
CA ALA A 59 -10.49 -4.19 2.93
C ALA A 59 -11.54 -4.18 1.82
N GLU A 60 -12.39 -5.21 1.77
CA GLU A 60 -13.48 -5.35 0.78
C GLU A 60 -13.01 -5.53 -0.68
N ARG A 61 -11.70 -5.72 -0.88
CA ARG A 61 -11.09 -6.07 -2.16
C ARG A 61 -10.33 -7.38 -2.07
N MET A 62 -9.93 -7.92 -3.21
CA MET A 62 -9.16 -9.17 -3.27
C MET A 62 -7.89 -9.14 -2.40
N THR A 63 -7.26 -7.97 -2.26
CA THR A 63 -6.05 -7.79 -1.45
C THR A 63 -6.29 -7.59 0.04
N GLN A 64 -7.52 -7.80 0.53
CA GLN A 64 -7.80 -7.87 1.96
C GLN A 64 -7.19 -9.11 2.63
N ASP A 65 -6.87 -10.13 1.83
CA ASP A 65 -6.24 -11.37 2.23
C ASP A 65 -4.80 -11.44 1.69
N ALA A 66 -3.84 -11.66 2.61
CA ALA A 66 -2.42 -11.63 2.28
C ALA A 66 -2.02 -12.82 1.39
N GLU A 67 -2.59 -14.00 1.58
CA GLU A 67 -2.26 -15.17 0.74
C GLU A 67 -2.76 -15.00 -0.70
N THR A 68 -3.97 -14.46 -0.86
CA THR A 68 -4.53 -14.10 -2.16
C THR A 68 -3.65 -13.06 -2.85
N THR A 69 -3.22 -12.03 -2.12
CA THR A 69 -2.30 -11.00 -2.62
C THR A 69 -0.94 -11.58 -3.03
N ALA A 70 -0.37 -12.47 -2.22
CA ALA A 70 0.88 -13.16 -2.52
C ALA A 70 0.71 -14.05 -3.77
N SER A 71 -0.44 -14.69 -3.93
CA SER A 71 -0.78 -15.47 -5.13
C SER A 71 -0.86 -14.59 -6.39
N LEU A 72 -1.43 -13.38 -6.29
CA LEU A 72 -1.40 -12.41 -7.39
C LEU A 72 0.04 -12.05 -7.76
N CYS A 73 0.89 -11.75 -6.79
CA CYS A 73 2.31 -11.42 -7.04
C CYS A 73 3.07 -12.57 -7.70
N ARG A 74 2.83 -13.82 -7.28
CA ARG A 74 3.43 -15.01 -7.93
C ARG A 74 2.98 -15.20 -9.38
N ASN A 75 1.73 -14.86 -9.69
CA ASN A 75 1.16 -15.02 -11.03
C ASN A 75 1.40 -13.80 -11.95
N VAL A 76 1.79 -12.66 -11.40
CA VAL A 76 2.05 -11.41 -12.14
C VAL A 76 3.48 -10.95 -11.86
N PRO A 77 4.49 -11.50 -12.58
CA PRO A 77 5.87 -11.08 -12.41
C PRO A 77 6.04 -9.57 -12.59
N GLY A 78 6.73 -8.92 -11.65
CA GLY A 78 6.93 -7.46 -11.62
C GLY A 78 5.86 -6.68 -10.84
N LEU A 79 4.80 -7.34 -10.38
CA LEU A 79 3.84 -6.74 -9.44
C LEU A 79 4.45 -6.67 -8.03
N GLY A 80 4.45 -5.47 -7.44
CA GLY A 80 4.73 -5.25 -6.04
C GLY A 80 3.46 -5.01 -5.22
N VAL A 81 3.67 -4.77 -3.92
CA VAL A 81 2.59 -4.48 -2.97
C VAL A 81 2.81 -3.11 -2.34
N THR A 82 1.73 -2.32 -2.30
CA THR A 82 1.64 -1.14 -1.43
C THR A 82 0.97 -1.56 -0.14
N LEU A 83 1.76 -1.76 0.92
CA LEU A 83 1.25 -2.20 2.21
C LEU A 83 0.62 -1.02 2.95
N ASP A 84 -0.65 -1.16 3.31
CA ASP A 84 -1.39 -0.23 4.16
C ASP A 84 -1.86 -0.98 5.42
N PRO A 85 -1.09 -0.90 6.53
CA PRO A 85 -1.39 -1.62 7.76
C PRO A 85 -2.76 -1.31 8.36
N SER A 86 -3.34 -0.16 8.06
CA SER A 86 -4.63 0.26 8.63
C SER A 86 -5.76 -0.72 8.30
N HIS A 87 -5.72 -1.36 7.13
CA HIS A 87 -6.72 -2.36 6.73
C HIS A 87 -6.59 -3.70 7.48
N SER A 88 -5.49 -3.93 8.21
CA SER A 88 -5.38 -5.08 9.10
C SER A 88 -5.94 -4.80 10.51
N VAL A 89 -6.07 -3.52 10.89
CA VAL A 89 -6.53 -3.07 12.21
C VAL A 89 -8.01 -2.72 12.19
N PHE A 90 -8.42 -1.83 11.27
CA PHE A 90 -9.78 -1.30 11.24
C PHE A 90 -10.82 -2.38 10.94
N GLY A 91 -11.91 -2.40 11.71
CA GLY A 91 -13.00 -3.36 11.57
C GLY A 91 -12.66 -4.80 11.96
N ARG A 92 -11.44 -5.08 12.47
CA ARG A 92 -11.01 -6.43 12.82
C ARG A 92 -10.86 -6.63 14.33
N LYS A 93 -11.37 -7.76 14.84
CA LYS A 93 -11.19 -8.16 16.25
C LYS A 93 -9.74 -8.55 16.56
N LYS A 94 -9.00 -9.03 15.56
CA LYS A 94 -7.58 -9.40 15.65
C LYS A 94 -6.88 -8.90 14.39
N ALA A 95 -5.70 -8.30 14.57
CA ALA A 95 -4.90 -7.80 13.47
C ALA A 95 -4.59 -8.93 12.47
N ALA A 96 -4.88 -8.69 11.18
CA ALA A 96 -4.52 -9.63 10.13
C ALA A 96 -3.01 -9.63 9.89
N SER A 97 -2.42 -10.80 9.64
CA SER A 97 -1.01 -10.88 9.24
C SER A 97 -0.86 -10.56 7.75
N TRP A 98 0.25 -9.89 7.41
CA TRP A 98 0.71 -9.62 6.05
C TRP A 98 2.04 -10.32 5.76
N ASP A 99 2.45 -11.31 6.57
CA ASP A 99 3.78 -11.91 6.46
C ASP A 99 4.06 -12.49 5.06
N SER A 100 3.05 -13.09 4.41
CA SER A 100 3.20 -13.69 3.08
C SER A 100 3.42 -12.70 1.94
N ILE A 101 3.14 -11.41 2.16
CA ILE A 101 3.34 -10.35 1.17
C ILE A 101 4.55 -9.47 1.42
N LEU A 102 5.22 -9.60 2.58
CA LEU A 102 6.33 -8.70 2.96
C LEU A 102 7.43 -8.61 1.89
N GLN A 103 7.82 -9.73 1.29
CA GLN A 103 8.85 -9.78 0.24
C GLN A 103 8.47 -9.02 -1.04
N TYR A 104 7.19 -8.78 -1.29
CA TYR A 104 6.69 -8.06 -2.47
C TYR A 104 6.48 -6.56 -2.19
N VAL A 105 6.66 -6.10 -0.94
CA VAL A 105 6.38 -4.71 -0.57
C VAL A 105 7.33 -3.76 -1.29
N CYS A 106 6.75 -2.85 -2.07
CA CYS A 106 7.46 -1.81 -2.80
C CYS A 106 7.14 -0.41 -2.27
N HIS A 107 6.04 -0.24 -1.57
CA HIS A 107 5.62 1.03 -0.98
C HIS A 107 4.79 0.76 0.28
N VAL A 108 4.68 1.76 1.15
CA VAL A 108 3.87 1.67 2.37
C VAL A 108 3.00 2.90 2.50
N HIS A 109 1.80 2.77 3.00
CA HIS A 109 0.93 3.88 3.38
C HIS A 109 0.71 3.84 4.88
N LEU A 110 1.27 4.82 5.59
CA LEU A 110 1.25 4.85 7.05
C LEU A 110 0.36 5.97 7.56
N ARG A 111 -0.57 5.59 8.42
CA ARG A 111 -1.45 6.46 9.22
C ARG A 111 -1.69 5.74 10.54
N ASP A 112 -2.24 6.47 11.51
CA ASP A 112 -2.64 5.85 12.76
C ASP A 112 -4.11 5.45 12.72
N THR A 113 -4.43 4.28 13.28
CA THR A 113 -5.72 3.59 13.09
C THR A 113 -6.11 2.85 14.36
N LYS A 114 -7.42 2.79 14.63
CA LYS A 114 -8.03 1.97 15.68
C LYS A 114 -9.01 0.95 15.07
N PRO A 115 -9.44 -0.07 15.83
CA PRO A 115 -10.46 -1.01 15.36
C PRO A 115 -11.78 -0.33 14.94
N ASP A 116 -12.13 0.79 15.56
CA ASP A 116 -13.39 1.54 15.36
C ASP A 116 -13.23 2.83 14.53
N ALA A 117 -12.00 3.23 14.19
CA ALA A 117 -11.73 4.42 13.39
C ALA A 117 -10.56 4.19 12.43
N PHE A 118 -10.84 4.26 11.11
CA PHE A 118 -9.85 3.98 10.07
C PHE A 118 -8.65 4.93 10.11
N GLN A 119 -8.89 6.17 10.53
CA GLN A 119 -7.86 7.15 10.77
C GLN A 119 -8.11 7.90 12.07
N VAL A 120 -7.06 8.08 12.86
CA VAL A 120 -7.03 8.92 14.05
C VAL A 120 -5.79 9.79 14.04
N ARG A 121 -5.70 10.72 15.01
CA ARG A 121 -4.48 11.50 15.23
C ARG A 121 -3.30 10.59 15.57
N VAL A 122 -2.11 11.00 15.17
CA VAL A 122 -0.86 10.26 15.39
C VAL A 122 -0.63 10.07 16.89
N GLY A 123 -0.37 8.83 17.29
CA GLY A 123 -0.19 8.42 18.67
C GLY A 123 -1.49 8.08 19.39
N GLN A 124 -2.64 8.19 18.72
CA GLN A 124 -3.93 7.79 19.30
C GLN A 124 -4.37 6.40 18.83
N GLY A 125 -3.78 5.84 17.78
CA GLY A 125 -4.16 4.52 17.27
C GLY A 125 -3.35 3.38 17.88
N SER A 126 -3.48 2.21 17.27
CA SER A 126 -2.86 0.95 17.71
C SER A 126 -1.94 0.36 16.65
N VAL A 127 -1.46 1.17 15.69
CA VAL A 127 -0.52 0.72 14.67
C VAL A 127 0.89 0.58 15.28
N GLU A 128 1.45 -0.62 15.22
CA GLU A 128 2.78 -0.93 15.77
C GLU A 128 3.90 -0.58 14.76
N TYR A 129 4.27 0.69 14.63
CA TYR A 129 5.27 1.13 13.63
C TYR A 129 6.63 0.44 13.78
N GLY A 130 7.14 0.26 15.00
CA GLY A 130 8.41 -0.42 15.24
C GLY A 130 8.42 -1.88 14.74
N ARG A 131 7.27 -2.57 14.88
CA ARG A 131 7.09 -3.92 14.35
C ARG A 131 7.08 -3.92 12.83
N ILE A 132 6.38 -2.97 12.20
CA ILE A 132 6.33 -2.81 10.74
C ILE A 132 7.73 -2.58 10.18
N VAL A 133 8.48 -1.62 10.74
CA VAL A 133 9.85 -1.31 10.31
C VAL A 133 10.77 -2.52 10.47
N SER A 134 10.68 -3.23 11.61
CA SER A 134 11.45 -4.45 11.84
C SER A 134 11.15 -5.55 10.82
N GLN A 135 9.87 -5.77 10.50
CA GLN A 135 9.44 -6.76 9.50
C GLN A 135 9.90 -6.40 8.08
N LEU A 136 9.80 -5.13 7.70
CA LEU A 136 10.27 -4.62 6.40
C LEU A 136 11.80 -4.72 6.28
N SER A 137 12.52 -4.37 7.35
CA SER A 137 13.98 -4.49 7.41
C SER A 137 14.44 -5.95 7.22
N ARG A 138 13.75 -6.91 7.86
CA ARG A 138 14.04 -8.35 7.73
C ARG A 138 13.97 -8.86 6.28
N VAL A 139 13.11 -8.27 5.44
CA VAL A 139 13.00 -8.62 4.01
C VAL A 139 13.81 -7.70 3.10
N GLY A 140 14.68 -6.85 3.67
CA GLY A 140 15.58 -5.98 2.91
C GLY A 140 14.86 -4.82 2.22
N TYR A 141 13.73 -4.35 2.75
CA TYR A 141 13.06 -3.16 2.22
C TYR A 141 13.93 -1.91 2.45
N LYS A 142 14.27 -1.21 1.36
CA LYS A 142 15.16 -0.03 1.37
C LYS A 142 14.52 1.25 0.81
N ARG A 143 13.19 1.27 0.68
CA ARG A 143 12.45 2.42 0.12
C ARG A 143 11.88 3.30 1.24
N GLY A 144 11.39 4.48 0.88
CA GLY A 144 10.86 5.45 1.84
C GLY A 144 9.58 4.97 2.52
N LEU A 145 9.45 5.28 3.81
CA LEU A 145 8.21 5.17 4.56
C LEU A 145 7.33 6.38 4.20
N CYS A 146 6.11 6.15 3.72
CA CYS A 146 5.22 7.23 3.29
C CYS A 146 4.09 7.46 4.29
N VAL A 147 3.99 8.72 4.73
CA VAL A 147 2.89 9.20 5.57
C VAL A 147 1.67 9.42 4.67
N HIS A 148 0.68 8.54 4.80
CA HIS A 148 -0.56 8.58 4.04
C HIS A 148 -1.70 9.02 4.97
N LEU A 149 -1.70 10.30 5.31
CA LEU A 149 -2.65 10.90 6.25
C LEU A 149 -3.52 11.94 5.52
N PRO A 150 -4.65 11.55 4.91
CA PRO A 150 -5.66 12.50 4.44
C PRO A 150 -6.06 13.52 5.52
N PRO A 151 -6.38 14.78 5.17
CA PRO A 151 -6.83 15.78 6.14
C PRO A 151 -8.04 15.32 6.96
N MET A 152 -8.04 15.61 8.26
CA MET A 152 -9.18 15.41 9.16
C MET A 152 -9.78 16.76 9.55
N GLU A 153 -11.11 16.81 9.61
CA GLU A 153 -11.82 18.03 10.01
C GLU A 153 -11.46 18.43 11.45
N GLY A 154 -11.18 19.71 11.66
CA GLY A 154 -10.81 20.25 12.97
C GLY A 154 -9.44 19.83 13.49
N VAL A 155 -8.58 19.22 12.65
CA VAL A 155 -7.23 18.78 13.03
C VAL A 155 -6.17 19.59 12.30
N ASP A 156 -5.13 20.02 13.03
CA ASP A 156 -3.93 20.63 12.44
C ASP A 156 -3.14 19.57 11.66
N GLN A 157 -3.39 19.53 10.35
CA GLN A 157 -2.78 18.57 9.45
C GLN A 157 -1.25 18.69 9.38
N VAL A 158 -0.70 19.91 9.45
CA VAL A 158 0.75 20.13 9.38
C VAL A 158 1.40 19.60 10.65
N GLY A 159 0.78 19.87 11.80
CA GLY A 159 1.19 19.31 13.09
C GLY A 159 1.19 17.78 13.09
N GLU A 160 0.15 17.14 12.55
CA GLU A 160 0.06 15.68 12.49
C GLU A 160 1.12 15.05 11.56
N LEU A 161 1.35 15.64 10.38
CA LEU A 161 2.41 15.19 9.47
C LEU A 161 3.80 15.29 10.13
N ARG A 162 4.04 16.38 10.88
CA ARG A 162 5.30 16.56 11.63
C ARG A 162 5.47 15.51 12.72
N LYS A 163 4.41 15.20 13.48
CA LYS A 163 4.44 14.13 14.51
C LYS A 163 4.76 12.78 13.90
N MET A 164 4.08 12.41 12.80
CA MET A 164 4.34 11.12 12.14
C MET A 164 5.78 11.05 11.63
N ARG A 165 6.28 12.11 10.98
CA ARG A 165 7.67 12.15 10.51
C ARG A 165 8.65 11.91 11.66
N LEU A 166 8.52 12.65 12.76
CA LEU A 166 9.40 12.52 13.93
C LEU A 166 9.34 11.09 14.52
N LEU A 167 8.14 10.52 14.61
CA LEU A 167 7.96 9.15 15.07
C LEU A 167 8.71 8.15 14.16
N LEU A 168 8.54 8.24 12.85
CA LEU A 168 9.20 7.34 11.91
C LEU A 168 10.73 7.51 11.88
N GLU A 169 11.24 8.74 12.03
CA GLU A 169 12.69 9.02 12.13
C GLU A 169 13.34 8.36 13.34
N THR A 170 12.60 8.07 14.42
CA THR A 170 13.16 7.34 15.58
C THR A 170 13.34 5.84 15.34
N LEU A 171 12.81 5.30 14.24
CA LEU A 171 12.76 3.86 13.96
C LEU A 171 13.75 3.40 12.89
N VAL A 172 14.40 4.32 12.16
CA VAL A 172 15.27 4.05 11.01
C VAL A 172 16.69 4.56 11.21
#